data_AF-A0A947L6F4-F1
#
_entry.id   AF-A0A947L6F4-F1
#
_cell.length_a   1.000
_cell.length_b   1.000
_cell.length_c   1.000
_cell.angle_alpha   90.00
_cell.angle_beta   90.00
_cell.angle_gamma   90.00
#
_symmetry.space_group_name_H-M   'P 1'
#
loop_
_entity.id
_entity.type
_entity.pdbx_description
1 polymer ?
#
loop_
_entity_poly.entity_id
_entity_poly.type
_entity_poly.pdbx_seq_one_letter_code
_entity_poly.pdbx_strand_id
1 'polypeptide(L)'
;MAEPRRREKLRCLFCKADSSASRSREHIVPESFGNTEHVLAPGVVCDGCNNYLAREVEKPILDSLYFKVRRFNAVVRNKRGHVVPLDGFHQQSGTRIQAYADTSEGISIGTHPDADEAGLIKSLLDQSQGTLIFPMATPPEERALARFVGKVGLEALAYRFIQTGKSHEELVDMPAFDEIRNFIRRGSGPPQWSVARRQLYQPGKVFADGEEHYELLHEYELLIRPIDEANDLYACYISLVLFGEEFVLNMGSPGLDDFEVWRTGDEV
;
A
#
# COMPACT_ATOMS: atom_id res chain seq x y z
N MET A 1 19.46 -18.60 41.29
CA MET A 1 18.43 -19.02 40.30
C MET A 1 17.85 -17.75 39.73
N ALA A 2 18.06 -17.48 38.44
CA ALA A 2 17.48 -16.31 37.80
C ALA A 2 15.97 -16.53 37.64
N GLU A 3 15.15 -15.62 38.15
CA GLU A 3 13.72 -15.61 37.87
C GLU A 3 13.49 -15.63 36.35
N PRO A 4 12.56 -16.44 35.83
CA PRO A 4 12.20 -16.36 34.43
C PRO A 4 11.64 -14.96 34.18
N ARG A 5 12.32 -14.18 33.33
CA ARG A 5 11.83 -12.88 32.86
C ARG A 5 10.38 -13.06 32.45
N ARG A 6 9.46 -12.42 33.17
CA ARG A 6 8.03 -12.40 32.85
C ARG A 6 7.92 -11.96 31.40
N ARG A 7 7.48 -12.88 30.52
CA ARG A 7 7.33 -12.60 29.09
C ARG A 7 6.38 -11.40 29.00
N GLU A 8 6.89 -10.28 28.50
CA GLU A 8 6.10 -9.07 28.32
C GLU A 8 4.92 -9.44 27.42
N LYS A 9 3.70 -9.22 27.92
CA LYS A 9 2.48 -9.62 27.23
C LYS A 9 2.28 -8.65 26.08
N LEU A 10 2.51 -9.12 24.86
CA LEU A 10 2.28 -8.34 23.64
C LEU A 10 0.86 -8.58 23.15
N ARG A 11 0.21 -7.53 22.68
CA ARG A 11 -1.11 -7.53 22.05
C ARG A 11 -1.00 -6.97 20.64
N CYS A 12 -1.79 -7.55 19.75
CA CYS A 12 -1.83 -7.11 18.38
C CYS A 12 -2.49 -5.73 18.23
N LEU A 13 -1.86 -4.85 17.44
CA LEU A 13 -2.33 -3.52 17.07
C LEU A 13 -3.77 -3.49 16.54
N PHE A 14 -4.21 -4.54 15.84
CA PHE A 14 -5.54 -4.57 15.20
C PHE A 14 -6.60 -5.35 15.97
N CYS A 15 -6.24 -6.46 16.61
CA CYS A 15 -7.22 -7.32 17.29
C CYS A 15 -7.17 -7.24 18.82
N LYS A 16 -6.17 -6.57 19.39
CA LYS A 16 -5.90 -6.47 20.83
C LYS A 16 -5.69 -7.80 21.56
N ALA A 17 -5.72 -8.93 20.85
CA ALA A 17 -5.46 -10.25 21.40
C ALA A 17 -3.96 -10.48 21.60
N ASP A 18 -3.61 -11.43 22.48
CA ASP A 18 -2.22 -11.82 22.73
C ASP A 18 -1.52 -12.24 21.43
N SER A 19 -0.36 -11.63 21.20
CA SER A 19 0.48 -11.81 20.02
C SER A 19 1.89 -12.25 20.39
N SER A 20 2.14 -12.60 21.65
CA SER A 20 3.47 -12.97 22.18
C SER A 20 4.07 -14.23 21.52
N ALA A 21 3.25 -15.03 20.82
CA ALA A 21 3.66 -16.21 20.08
C ALA A 21 3.83 -15.98 18.57
N SER A 22 3.47 -14.80 18.06
CA SER A 22 3.54 -14.48 16.63
C SER A 22 4.98 -14.38 16.14
N ARG A 23 5.20 -14.81 14.90
CA ARG A 23 6.54 -14.93 14.31
C ARG A 23 6.72 -14.10 13.04
N SER A 24 5.60 -13.72 12.42
CA SER A 24 5.63 -12.98 11.16
C SER A 24 6.09 -11.56 11.39
N ARG A 25 6.89 -11.06 10.45
CA ARG A 25 7.21 -9.63 10.33
C ARG A 25 6.18 -8.98 9.41
N GLU A 26 5.83 -7.75 9.72
CA GLU A 26 4.84 -6.97 8.94
C GLU A 26 5.55 -5.80 8.24
N HIS A 27 5.33 -5.64 6.95
CA HIS A 27 5.87 -4.49 6.21
C HIS A 27 4.81 -3.39 6.20
N ILE A 28 5.16 -2.20 6.69
CA ILE A 28 4.21 -1.08 6.83
C ILE A 28 3.55 -0.78 5.48
N VAL A 29 4.39 -0.49 4.47
CA VAL A 29 4.03 -0.56 3.06
C VAL A 29 4.43 -1.96 2.55
N PRO A 30 3.59 -2.68 1.79
CA PRO A 30 3.95 -4.01 1.27
C PRO A 30 5.24 -4.00 0.45
N GLU A 31 6.04 -5.08 0.55
CA GLU A 31 7.23 -5.28 -0.29
C GLU A 31 6.93 -5.17 -1.80
N SER A 32 5.71 -5.51 -2.20
CA SER A 32 5.26 -5.39 -3.61
C SER A 32 5.19 -3.96 -4.12
N PHE A 33 5.32 -2.96 -3.23
CA PHE A 33 5.48 -1.54 -3.54
C PHE A 33 6.92 -1.04 -3.34
N GLY A 34 7.88 -1.93 -3.13
CA GLY A 34 9.30 -1.59 -3.01
C GLY A 34 9.77 -1.30 -1.58
N ASN A 35 8.99 -1.63 -0.55
CA ASN A 35 9.43 -1.46 0.83
C ASN A 35 10.32 -2.63 1.29
N THR A 36 11.59 -2.35 1.51
CA THR A 36 12.57 -3.31 2.07
C THR A 36 13.02 -2.96 3.50
N GLU A 37 12.56 -1.83 4.04
CA GLU A 37 13.17 -1.23 5.24
C GLU A 37 12.19 -1.07 6.40
N HIS A 38 10.96 -0.62 6.12
CA HIS A 38 9.99 -0.29 7.15
C HIS A 38 9.21 -1.54 7.57
N VAL A 39 9.73 -2.23 8.59
CA VAL A 39 9.23 -3.52 9.07
C VAL A 39 8.94 -3.47 10.57
N LEU A 40 7.75 -3.90 10.97
CA LEU A 40 7.37 -4.09 12.36
C LEU A 40 7.87 -5.43 12.89
N ALA A 41 8.32 -5.42 14.14
CA ALA A 41 8.76 -6.62 14.83
C ALA A 41 7.62 -7.63 15.04
N PRO A 42 7.93 -8.94 15.12
CA PRO A 42 6.93 -9.95 15.44
C PRO A 42 6.18 -9.63 16.73
N GLY A 43 4.87 -9.79 16.72
CA GLY A 43 4.01 -9.51 17.86
C GLY A 43 3.32 -8.15 17.82
N VAL A 44 3.83 -7.16 17.07
CA VAL A 44 3.08 -5.89 16.88
C VAL A 44 1.77 -6.16 16.14
N VAL A 45 1.84 -6.98 15.08
CA VAL A 45 0.68 -7.55 14.39
C VAL A 45 0.73 -9.07 14.58
N CYS A 46 -0.37 -9.68 15.04
CA CYS A 46 -0.40 -11.13 15.19
C CYS A 46 -0.50 -11.82 13.83
N ASP A 47 -0.05 -13.08 13.75
CA ASP A 47 -0.05 -13.85 12.49
C ASP A 47 -1.46 -13.95 11.88
N GLY A 48 -2.52 -14.02 12.70
CA GLY A 48 -3.90 -14.04 12.22
C GLY A 48 -4.36 -12.73 11.57
N CYS A 49 -3.93 -11.58 12.13
CA CYS A 49 -4.21 -10.28 11.54
C CYS A 49 -3.36 -10.05 10.29
N ASN A 50 -2.06 -10.36 10.32
CA ASN A 50 -1.19 -10.26 9.15
C ASN A 50 -1.77 -11.03 7.96
N ASN A 51 -2.10 -12.32 8.15
CA ASN A 51 -2.72 -13.14 7.09
C ASN A 51 -4.04 -12.56 6.56
N TYR A 52 -4.87 -12.01 7.46
CA TYR A 52 -6.13 -11.37 7.06
C TYR A 52 -5.87 -10.11 6.24
N LEU A 53 -5.00 -9.20 6.72
CA LEU A 53 -4.70 -7.93 6.07
C LEU A 53 -4.08 -8.16 4.69
N ALA A 54 -3.13 -9.10 4.56
CA ALA A 54 -2.55 -9.48 3.29
C ALA A 54 -3.63 -9.91 2.26
N ARG A 55 -4.63 -10.68 2.70
CA ARG A 55 -5.67 -11.24 1.81
C ARG A 55 -6.82 -10.28 1.51
N GLU A 56 -7.28 -9.53 2.50
CA GLU A 56 -8.54 -8.77 2.46
C GLU A 56 -8.33 -7.26 2.34
N VAL A 57 -7.12 -6.77 2.58
CA VAL A 57 -6.79 -5.33 2.55
C VAL A 57 -5.71 -5.04 1.50
N GLU A 58 -4.59 -5.75 1.53
CA GLU A 58 -3.49 -5.51 0.59
C GLU A 58 -3.76 -6.09 -0.79
N LYS A 59 -4.20 -7.35 -0.86
CA LYS A 59 -4.44 -8.04 -2.14
C LYS A 59 -5.39 -7.28 -3.07
N PRO A 60 -6.56 -6.74 -2.64
CA PRO A 60 -7.42 -5.94 -3.52
C PRO A 60 -6.70 -4.76 -4.17
N ILE A 61 -5.78 -4.12 -3.44
CA ILE A 61 -4.97 -3.01 -3.95
C ILE A 61 -3.88 -3.51 -4.90
N LEU A 62 -3.13 -4.53 -4.49
CA LEU A 62 -2.05 -5.12 -5.29
C LEU A 62 -2.54 -5.76 -6.59
N ASP A 63 -3.76 -6.30 -6.59
CA ASP A 63 -4.39 -6.94 -7.75
C ASP A 63 -5.11 -5.95 -8.67
N SER A 64 -5.35 -4.71 -8.21
CA SER A 64 -5.95 -3.66 -9.03
C SER A 64 -5.06 -3.35 -10.25
N LEU A 65 -5.70 -3.14 -11.41
CA LEU A 65 -4.98 -2.73 -12.62
C LEU A 65 -4.21 -1.42 -12.38
N TYR A 66 -4.77 -0.53 -11.56
CA TYR A 66 -4.16 0.73 -11.14
C TYR A 66 -2.72 0.58 -10.65
N PHE A 67 -2.54 -0.27 -9.64
CA PHE A 67 -1.24 -0.48 -9.03
C PHE A 67 -0.38 -1.48 -9.81
N LYS A 68 -0.98 -2.42 -10.56
CA LYS A 68 -0.23 -3.28 -11.48
C LYS A 68 0.48 -2.47 -12.56
N VAL A 69 -0.20 -1.53 -13.22
CA VAL A 69 0.42 -0.67 -14.24
C VAL A 69 1.54 0.19 -13.65
N ARG A 70 1.33 0.78 -12.48
CA ARG A 70 2.36 1.59 -11.80
C ARG A 70 3.60 0.75 -11.43
N ARG A 71 3.39 -0.45 -10.87
CA ARG A 71 4.48 -1.39 -10.55
C ARG A 71 5.20 -1.89 -11.80
N PHE A 72 4.48 -2.14 -12.89
CA PHE A 72 5.06 -2.53 -14.17
C PHE A 72 5.95 -1.43 -14.74
N ASN A 73 5.45 -0.20 -14.78
CA ASN A 73 6.19 0.96 -15.31
C ASN A 73 7.43 1.28 -14.46
N ALA A 74 7.34 1.13 -13.14
CA ALA A 74 8.47 1.31 -12.22
C ALA A 74 9.33 0.03 -12.06
N VAL A 75 9.06 -1.02 -12.86
CA VAL A 75 9.81 -2.28 -12.88
C VAL A 75 9.98 -2.92 -11.49
N VAL A 76 8.95 -2.78 -10.63
CA VAL A 76 8.97 -3.28 -9.25
C VAL A 76 8.86 -4.80 -9.24
N ARG A 77 9.94 -5.45 -8.80
CA ARG A 77 10.04 -6.90 -8.71
C ARG A 77 9.28 -7.43 -7.50
N ASN A 78 8.62 -8.57 -7.67
CA ASN A 78 8.01 -9.32 -6.58
C ASN A 78 9.07 -10.09 -5.78
N LYS A 79 8.63 -10.80 -4.72
CA LYS A 79 9.49 -11.66 -3.89
C LYS A 79 10.29 -12.73 -4.64
N ARG A 80 9.84 -13.11 -5.85
CA ARG A 80 10.51 -14.08 -6.73
C ARG A 80 11.45 -13.40 -7.73
N GLY A 81 11.63 -12.09 -7.66
CA GLY A 81 12.49 -11.32 -8.55
C GLY A 81 11.86 -10.93 -9.89
N HIS A 82 10.56 -11.14 -10.10
CA HIS A 82 9.89 -10.85 -11.38
C HIS A 82 8.94 -9.66 -11.27
N VAL A 83 8.85 -8.85 -12.32
CA VAL A 83 7.80 -7.83 -12.47
C VAL A 83 6.47 -8.52 -12.80
N VAL A 84 5.37 -8.03 -12.23
CA VAL A 84 4.04 -8.54 -12.57
C VAL A 84 3.70 -8.14 -14.00
N PRO A 85 3.41 -9.10 -14.90
CA PRO A 85 3.10 -8.78 -16.29
C PRO A 85 1.76 -8.03 -16.41
N LEU A 86 1.60 -7.29 -17.51
CA LEU A 86 0.34 -6.66 -17.87
C LEU A 86 -0.38 -7.48 -18.93
N ASP A 87 -1.62 -7.86 -18.63
CA ASP A 87 -2.49 -8.52 -19.59
C ASP A 87 -2.93 -7.52 -20.68
N GLY A 88 -2.96 -7.99 -21.92
CA GLY A 88 -3.43 -7.24 -23.07
C GLY A 88 -4.04 -8.16 -24.12
N PHE A 89 -4.28 -7.59 -25.29
CA PHE A 89 -4.90 -8.28 -26.41
C PHE A 89 -4.23 -7.91 -27.72
N HIS A 90 -3.90 -8.90 -28.54
CA HIS A 90 -3.50 -8.68 -29.92
C HIS A 90 -4.74 -8.68 -30.80
N GLN A 91 -5.09 -7.52 -31.36
CA GLN A 91 -6.38 -7.30 -32.00
C GLN A 91 -6.61 -8.22 -33.20
N GLN A 92 -5.57 -8.51 -33.97
CA GLN A 92 -5.72 -9.18 -35.27
C GLN A 92 -5.83 -10.69 -35.16
N SER A 93 -5.13 -11.31 -34.20
CA SER A 93 -5.28 -12.74 -33.93
C SER A 93 -6.42 -13.05 -32.97
N GLY A 94 -6.89 -12.04 -32.23
CA GLY A 94 -7.83 -12.24 -31.14
C GLY A 94 -7.19 -12.91 -29.91
N THR A 95 -5.87 -12.92 -29.82
CA THR A 95 -5.12 -13.65 -28.77
C THR A 95 -4.89 -12.76 -27.56
N ARG A 96 -5.12 -13.30 -26.36
CA ARG A 96 -4.67 -12.66 -25.10
C ARG A 96 -3.14 -12.72 -25.01
N ILE A 97 -2.54 -11.58 -24.70
CA ILE A 97 -1.10 -11.43 -24.57
C ILE A 97 -0.74 -10.94 -23.17
N GLN A 98 0.55 -11.03 -22.85
CA GLN A 98 1.14 -10.45 -21.66
C GLN A 98 2.36 -9.62 -22.04
N ALA A 99 2.46 -8.41 -21.51
CA ALA A 99 3.67 -7.61 -21.55
C ALA A 99 4.50 -7.92 -20.30
N TYR A 100 5.80 -8.14 -20.51
CA TYR A 100 6.79 -8.37 -19.47
C TYR A 100 7.80 -7.23 -19.52
N ALA A 101 8.15 -6.68 -18.36
CA ALA A 101 9.17 -5.65 -18.24
C ALA A 101 10.37 -6.20 -17.47
N ASP A 102 11.56 -5.93 -17.97
CA ASP A 102 12.82 -6.16 -17.27
C ASP A 102 13.75 -4.94 -17.40
N THR A 103 14.56 -4.69 -16.37
CA THR A 103 15.49 -3.56 -16.34
C THR A 103 16.60 -3.65 -17.38
N SER A 104 16.92 -4.86 -17.88
CA SER A 104 17.99 -5.11 -18.85
C SER A 104 17.49 -5.36 -20.27
N GLU A 105 16.33 -5.99 -20.43
CA GLU A 105 15.79 -6.39 -21.75
C GLU A 105 14.67 -5.48 -22.27
N GLY A 106 14.21 -4.52 -21.47
CA GLY A 106 13.10 -3.63 -21.83
C GLY A 106 11.74 -4.33 -21.73
N ILE A 107 10.84 -4.06 -22.68
CA ILE A 107 9.50 -4.64 -22.72
C ILE A 107 9.44 -5.75 -23.77
N SER A 108 9.04 -6.95 -23.37
CA SER A 108 8.75 -8.08 -24.26
C SER A 108 7.26 -8.45 -24.22
N ILE A 109 6.76 -9.01 -25.32
CA ILE A 109 5.38 -9.46 -25.45
C ILE A 109 5.36 -10.97 -25.64
N GLY A 110 4.62 -11.65 -24.79
CA GLY A 110 4.34 -13.08 -24.89
C GLY A 110 2.85 -13.37 -24.96
N THR A 111 2.51 -14.62 -25.21
CA THR A 111 1.13 -15.12 -25.11
C THR A 111 0.73 -15.24 -23.64
N HIS A 112 -0.55 -15.03 -23.35
CA HIS A 112 -1.08 -15.42 -22.06
C HIS A 112 -1.01 -16.97 -21.93
N PRO A 113 -0.75 -17.55 -20.74
CA PRO A 113 -0.56 -19.00 -20.57
C PRO A 113 -1.67 -19.89 -21.15
N ASP A 114 -2.91 -19.40 -21.13
CA ASP A 114 -4.09 -20.11 -21.63
C ASP A 114 -4.49 -19.74 -23.07
N ALA A 115 -3.60 -19.10 -23.85
CA ALA A 115 -3.92 -18.57 -25.18
C ALA A 115 -3.27 -19.36 -26.34
N ASP A 116 -3.84 -19.25 -27.54
CA ASP A 116 -3.31 -19.88 -28.76
C ASP A 116 -2.06 -19.15 -29.28
N GLU A 117 -0.90 -19.69 -28.94
CA GLU A 117 0.39 -19.18 -29.36
C GLU A 117 0.66 -19.35 -30.86
N ALA A 118 0.29 -20.50 -31.43
CA ALA A 118 0.47 -20.74 -32.85
C ALA A 118 -0.35 -19.74 -33.68
N GLY A 119 -1.58 -19.45 -33.23
CA GLY A 119 -2.44 -18.43 -33.83
C GLY A 119 -1.83 -17.03 -33.76
N LEU A 120 -1.20 -16.65 -32.64
CA LEU A 120 -0.50 -15.38 -32.53
C LEU A 120 0.69 -15.31 -33.48
N ILE A 121 1.58 -16.30 -33.44
CA ILE A 121 2.80 -16.33 -34.27
C ILE A 121 2.42 -16.24 -35.75
N LYS A 122 1.44 -17.02 -36.20
CA LYS A 122 0.95 -16.96 -37.57
C LYS A 122 0.48 -15.56 -37.94
N SER A 123 -0.33 -14.93 -37.09
CA SER A 123 -0.82 -13.57 -37.32
C SER A 123 0.31 -12.53 -37.38
N LEU A 124 1.37 -12.70 -36.59
CA LEU A 124 2.52 -11.79 -36.59
C LEU A 124 3.39 -11.96 -37.85
N LEU A 125 3.48 -13.17 -38.39
CA LEU A 125 4.21 -13.44 -39.64
C LEU A 125 3.43 -13.01 -40.89
N ASP A 126 2.11 -13.12 -40.85
CA ASP A 126 1.23 -12.80 -41.98
C ASP A 126 0.97 -11.30 -42.16
N GLN A 127 1.29 -10.48 -41.14
CA GLN A 127 0.96 -9.05 -41.11
C GLN A 127 2.19 -8.16 -40.97
N SER A 128 2.22 -7.05 -41.71
CA SER A 128 3.28 -6.03 -41.60
C SER A 128 3.06 -5.02 -40.48
N GLN A 129 1.86 -4.99 -39.89
CA GLN A 129 1.46 -4.11 -38.81
C GLN A 129 0.39 -4.77 -37.94
N GLY A 130 0.38 -4.46 -36.65
CA GLY A 130 -0.55 -5.02 -35.67
C GLY A 130 -0.91 -4.00 -34.60
N THR A 131 -1.93 -4.33 -33.80
CA THR A 131 -2.42 -3.46 -32.71
C THR A 131 -2.44 -4.25 -31.42
N LEU A 132 -1.75 -3.71 -30.40
CA LEU A 132 -1.83 -4.19 -29.04
C LEU A 132 -2.79 -3.31 -28.26
N ILE A 133 -3.74 -3.93 -27.57
CA ILE A 133 -4.72 -3.25 -26.73
C ILE A 133 -4.43 -3.61 -25.28
N PHE A 134 -4.16 -2.59 -24.47
CA PHE A 134 -4.01 -2.73 -23.02
C PHE A 134 -5.16 -2.01 -22.32
N PRO A 135 -5.74 -2.60 -21.27
CA PRO A 135 -6.80 -1.95 -20.52
C PRO A 135 -6.26 -0.70 -19.82
N MET A 136 -7.04 0.39 -19.84
CA MET A 136 -6.70 1.58 -19.08
C MET A 136 -7.07 1.39 -17.61
N ALA A 137 -6.14 1.76 -16.73
CA ALA A 137 -6.32 1.58 -15.31
C ALA A 137 -7.30 2.63 -14.74
N THR A 138 -8.32 2.17 -14.03
CA THR A 138 -9.14 3.03 -13.18
C THR A 138 -8.63 2.93 -11.74
N PRO A 139 -8.78 3.98 -10.92
CA PRO A 139 -8.46 3.86 -9.51
C PRO A 139 -9.17 2.68 -8.82
N PRO A 140 -8.57 2.09 -7.79
CA PRO A 140 -9.21 1.05 -7.01
C PRO A 140 -10.47 1.57 -6.31
N GLU A 141 -11.30 0.64 -5.85
CA GLU A 141 -12.48 0.95 -5.06
C GLU A 141 -12.08 1.72 -3.78
N GLU A 142 -12.79 2.82 -3.50
CA GLU A 142 -12.41 3.79 -2.47
C GLU A 142 -12.31 3.14 -1.08
N ARG A 143 -13.23 2.23 -0.75
CA ARG A 143 -13.19 1.54 0.55
C ARG A 143 -11.98 0.64 0.68
N ALA A 144 -11.62 -0.11 -0.37
CA ALA A 144 -10.40 -0.90 -0.38
C ALA A 144 -9.17 -0.01 -0.20
N LEU A 145 -9.12 1.13 -0.91
CA LEU A 145 -8.02 2.09 -0.82
C LEU A 145 -7.89 2.65 0.60
N ALA A 146 -8.99 3.09 1.20
CA ALA A 146 -9.00 3.63 2.55
C ALA A 146 -8.57 2.61 3.61
N ARG A 147 -9.01 1.35 3.50
CA ARG A 147 -8.57 0.27 4.40
C ARG A 147 -7.07 0.04 4.29
N PHE A 148 -6.52 0.10 3.09
CA PHE A 148 -5.10 -0.04 2.85
C PHE A 148 -4.29 1.15 3.40
N VAL A 149 -4.68 2.38 3.08
CA VAL A 149 -4.01 3.59 3.57
C VAL A 149 -4.07 3.65 5.10
N GLY A 150 -5.23 3.33 5.70
CA GLY A 150 -5.38 3.26 7.15
C GLY A 150 -4.52 2.17 7.80
N LYS A 151 -4.37 1.01 7.16
CA LYS A 151 -3.45 -0.06 7.61
C LYS A 151 -2.02 0.48 7.70
N VAL A 152 -1.55 1.10 6.61
CA VAL A 152 -0.22 1.72 6.54
C VAL A 152 -0.08 2.78 7.64
N GLY A 153 -1.09 3.62 7.85
CA GLY A 153 -1.08 4.67 8.87
C GLY A 153 -0.93 4.16 10.30
N LEU A 154 -1.75 3.19 10.72
CA LEU A 154 -1.65 2.63 12.07
C LEU A 154 -0.30 1.94 12.31
N GLU A 155 0.21 1.24 11.31
CA GLU A 155 1.50 0.57 11.39
C GLU A 155 2.67 1.55 11.39
N ALA A 156 2.60 2.63 10.61
CA ALA A 156 3.54 3.74 10.64
C ALA A 156 3.57 4.39 12.03
N LEU A 157 2.40 4.62 12.64
CA LEU A 157 2.30 5.18 13.99
C LEU A 157 2.94 4.24 15.02
N ALA A 158 2.67 2.94 14.95
CA ALA A 158 3.31 1.94 15.81
C ALA A 158 4.83 1.91 15.63
N TYR A 159 5.31 1.97 14.40
CA TYR A 159 6.73 2.02 14.09
C TYR A 159 7.41 3.25 14.69
N ARG A 160 6.80 4.44 14.56
CA ARG A 160 7.32 5.68 15.16
C ARG A 160 7.37 5.60 16.69
N PHE A 161 6.34 5.04 17.34
CA PHE A 161 6.34 4.83 18.80
C PHE A 161 7.53 3.96 19.22
N ILE A 162 7.72 2.83 18.55
CA ILE A 162 8.84 1.90 18.82
C ILE A 162 10.19 2.60 18.62
N GLN A 163 10.35 3.40 17.56
CA GLN A 163 11.58 4.15 17.30
C GLN A 163 11.91 5.17 18.41
N THR A 164 10.90 5.73 19.08
CA THR A 164 11.09 6.63 20.24
C THR A 164 11.35 5.90 21.57
N GLY A 165 11.46 4.57 21.55
CA GLY A 165 11.64 3.74 22.74
C GLY A 165 10.35 3.47 23.53
N LYS A 166 9.19 3.86 22.99
CA LYS A 166 7.88 3.56 23.57
C LYS A 166 7.37 2.20 23.11
N SER A 167 6.46 1.61 23.88
CA SER A 167 5.81 0.35 23.48
C SER A 167 4.62 0.62 22.57
N HIS A 168 4.42 -0.22 21.54
CA HIS A 168 3.20 -0.15 20.72
C HIS A 168 1.95 -0.51 21.54
N GLU A 169 2.10 -1.13 22.71
CA GLU A 169 1.00 -1.41 23.64
C GLU A 169 0.24 -0.15 24.06
N GLU A 170 0.93 1.00 24.13
CA GLU A 170 0.28 2.28 24.42
C GLU A 170 -0.78 2.62 23.35
N LEU A 171 -0.50 2.30 22.08
CA LEU A 171 -1.43 2.53 20.99
C LEU A 171 -2.63 1.58 21.04
N VAL A 172 -2.42 0.31 21.41
CA VAL A 172 -3.44 -0.76 21.37
C VAL A 172 -4.74 -0.36 22.09
N ASP A 173 -4.62 0.36 23.20
CA ASP A 173 -5.76 0.77 24.03
C ASP A 173 -6.28 2.19 23.74
N MET A 174 -5.66 2.93 22.82
CA MET A 174 -6.14 4.26 22.45
C MET A 174 -7.51 4.17 21.76
N PRO A 175 -8.59 4.70 22.38
CA PRO A 175 -9.94 4.59 21.84
C PRO A 175 -10.11 5.35 20.51
N ALA A 176 -9.33 6.41 20.31
CA ALA A 176 -9.33 7.23 19.09
C ALA A 176 -9.07 6.41 17.82
N PHE A 177 -8.41 5.24 17.93
CA PHE A 177 -8.09 4.38 16.79
C PHE A 177 -8.97 3.13 16.69
N ASP A 178 -9.96 2.95 17.57
CA ASP A 178 -10.77 1.73 17.59
C ASP A 178 -11.73 1.61 16.39
N GLU A 179 -12.29 2.74 15.95
CA GLU A 179 -13.15 2.75 14.77
C GLU A 179 -12.37 2.39 13.51
N ILE A 180 -11.21 3.03 13.29
CA ILE A 180 -10.35 2.74 12.13
C ILE A 180 -9.80 1.31 12.16
N ARG A 181 -9.44 0.76 13.32
CA ARG A 181 -9.03 -0.66 13.44
C ARG A 181 -10.12 -1.60 12.98
N ASN A 182 -11.36 -1.35 13.39
CA ASN A 182 -12.51 -2.17 13.00
C ASN A 182 -12.84 -2.00 11.51
N PHE A 183 -12.74 -0.79 10.98
CA PHE A 183 -12.89 -0.50 9.56
C PHE A 183 -11.84 -1.26 8.72
N ILE A 184 -10.56 -1.13 9.05
CA ILE A 184 -9.46 -1.82 8.36
C ILE A 184 -9.64 -3.33 8.46
N ARG A 185 -9.81 -3.88 9.67
CA ARG A 185 -9.79 -5.32 9.91
C ARG A 185 -11.07 -6.04 9.54
N ARG A 186 -12.24 -5.41 9.62
CA ARG A 186 -13.52 -6.11 9.41
C ARG A 186 -14.36 -5.51 8.31
N GLY A 187 -13.99 -4.32 7.82
CA GLY A 187 -14.90 -3.54 7.00
C GLY A 187 -16.19 -3.20 7.75
N SER A 188 -16.16 -3.13 9.08
CA SER A 188 -17.30 -2.69 9.90
C SER A 188 -17.16 -1.22 10.27
N GLY A 189 -18.27 -0.56 10.60
CA GLY A 189 -18.30 0.87 10.89
C GLY A 189 -18.82 1.65 9.68
N PRO A 190 -18.29 2.86 9.39
CA PRO A 190 -18.85 3.73 8.36
C PRO A 190 -18.77 3.09 6.97
N PRO A 191 -19.72 3.41 6.07
CA PRO A 191 -19.75 2.89 4.71
C PRO A 191 -18.58 3.40 3.86
N GLN A 192 -17.99 4.52 4.25
CA GLN A 192 -16.82 5.13 3.59
C GLN A 192 -15.90 5.74 4.64
N TRP A 193 -14.61 5.77 4.31
CA TRP A 193 -13.59 6.54 5.01
C TRP A 193 -12.85 7.31 3.92
N SER A 194 -12.90 8.64 3.96
CA SER A 194 -12.44 9.46 2.84
C SER A 194 -10.92 9.42 2.71
N VAL A 195 -10.44 9.41 1.46
CA VAL A 195 -9.02 9.54 1.11
C VAL A 195 -8.84 10.72 0.17
N ALA A 196 -8.10 11.74 0.60
CA ALA A 196 -7.68 12.83 -0.27
C ALA A 196 -6.55 12.36 -1.17
N ARG A 197 -6.54 12.82 -2.43
CA ARG A 197 -5.60 12.36 -3.45
C ARG A 197 -5.01 13.52 -4.23
N ARG A 198 -3.69 13.49 -4.45
CA ARG A 198 -3.04 14.42 -5.39
C ARG A 198 -1.81 13.77 -6.03
N GLN A 199 -1.58 14.10 -7.30
CA GLN A 199 -0.33 13.73 -7.97
C GLN A 199 0.75 14.76 -7.60
N LEU A 200 1.82 14.33 -6.93
CA LEU A 200 2.96 15.16 -6.58
C LEU A 200 4.02 15.17 -7.69
N TYR A 201 4.25 14.00 -8.31
CA TYR A 201 5.20 13.84 -9.40
C TYR A 201 4.84 12.64 -10.26
N GLN A 202 5.28 12.62 -11.53
CA GLN A 202 4.96 11.51 -12.44
C GLN A 202 5.64 10.20 -11.99
N PRO A 203 5.00 9.03 -12.21
CA PRO A 203 5.67 7.73 -12.07
C PRO A 203 6.95 7.67 -12.91
N GLY A 204 8.01 7.05 -12.38
CA GLY A 204 9.32 6.98 -13.04
C GLY A 204 10.13 8.29 -12.98
N LYS A 205 9.69 9.28 -12.20
CA LYS A 205 10.53 10.45 -11.92
C LYS A 205 11.78 10.00 -11.16
N VAL A 206 12.93 10.25 -11.76
CA VAL A 206 14.24 10.10 -11.13
C VAL A 206 14.56 11.38 -10.35
N PHE A 207 14.83 11.21 -9.07
CA PHE A 207 15.35 12.25 -8.18
C PHE A 207 16.88 12.17 -8.15
N ALA A 208 17.51 13.28 -7.79
CA ALA A 208 18.95 13.37 -7.62
C ALA A 208 19.26 13.94 -6.25
N ASP A 209 20.12 13.26 -5.50
CA ASP A 209 20.73 13.78 -4.27
C ASP A 209 22.25 13.63 -4.40
N GLY A 210 22.92 14.75 -4.68
CA GLY A 210 24.34 14.75 -5.07
C GLY A 210 24.58 13.96 -6.37
N GLU A 211 25.38 12.89 -6.28
CA GLU A 211 25.68 11.98 -7.39
C GLU A 211 24.72 10.79 -7.46
N GLU A 212 23.86 10.60 -6.44
CA GLU A 212 22.91 9.50 -6.39
C GLU A 212 21.65 9.83 -7.16
N HIS A 213 21.23 8.90 -8.02
CA HIS A 213 19.98 8.96 -8.77
C HIS A 213 19.07 7.83 -8.30
N TYR A 214 17.86 8.16 -7.89
CA TYR A 214 16.91 7.19 -7.36
C TYR A 214 15.47 7.49 -7.77
N GLU A 215 14.64 6.45 -7.80
CA GLU A 215 13.19 6.58 -7.94
C GLU A 215 12.52 6.39 -6.58
N LEU A 216 11.58 7.27 -6.26
CA LEU A 216 10.83 7.19 -5.01
C LEU A 216 9.53 6.41 -5.22
N LEU A 217 9.56 5.12 -4.86
CA LEU A 217 8.44 4.19 -5.02
C LEU A 217 7.34 4.39 -3.97
N HIS A 218 7.76 4.65 -2.73
CA HIS A 218 6.87 4.91 -1.61
C HIS A 218 7.54 5.84 -0.60
N GLU A 219 6.74 6.66 0.06
CA GLU A 219 7.11 7.43 1.24
C GLU A 219 5.84 7.64 2.08
N TYR A 220 6.00 7.95 3.36
CA TYR A 220 4.87 8.29 4.20
C TYR A 220 5.27 9.23 5.34
N GLU A 221 4.30 10.03 5.77
CA GLU A 221 4.43 10.96 6.88
C GLU A 221 3.19 10.92 7.77
N LEU A 222 3.39 11.06 9.09
CA LEU A 222 2.30 11.22 10.04
C LEU A 222 2.15 12.70 10.35
N LEU A 223 0.96 13.24 10.09
CA LEU A 223 0.64 14.64 10.36
C LEU A 223 -0.21 14.69 11.62
N ILE A 224 0.27 15.39 12.65
CA ILE A 224 -0.46 15.59 13.91
C ILE A 224 -0.81 17.08 14.00
N ARG A 225 -2.08 17.38 14.20
CA ARG A 225 -2.59 18.75 14.24
C ARG A 225 -3.48 18.97 15.45
N PRO A 226 -3.29 20.04 16.22
CA PRO A 226 -4.20 20.35 17.30
C PRO A 226 -5.57 20.74 16.73
N ILE A 227 -6.62 20.13 17.27
CA ILE A 227 -8.00 20.57 17.11
C ILE A 227 -8.35 21.54 18.26
N ASP A 228 -7.93 21.18 19.47
CA ASP A 228 -8.07 21.98 20.67
C ASP A 228 -6.86 21.77 21.58
N GLU A 229 -5.89 22.68 21.50
CA GLU A 229 -4.65 22.60 22.30
C GLU A 229 -4.92 22.67 23.81
N ALA A 230 -5.97 23.39 24.22
CA ALA A 230 -6.29 23.54 25.64
C ALA A 230 -6.78 22.23 26.26
N ASN A 231 -7.35 21.35 25.45
CA ASN A 231 -7.86 20.04 25.87
C ASN A 231 -7.02 18.86 25.34
N ASP A 232 -5.80 19.11 24.84
CA ASP A 232 -4.89 18.09 24.31
C ASP A 232 -5.53 17.22 23.20
N LEU A 233 -6.41 17.82 22.39
CA LEU A 233 -7.13 17.14 21.32
C LEU A 233 -6.42 17.36 19.98
N TYR A 234 -6.01 16.27 19.33
CA TYR A 234 -5.30 16.31 18.06
C TYR A 234 -5.96 15.43 17.01
N ALA A 235 -6.00 15.91 15.78
CA ALA A 235 -6.21 15.11 14.59
C ALA A 235 -4.89 14.44 14.20
N CYS A 236 -4.97 13.19 13.74
CA CYS A 236 -3.82 12.42 13.29
C CYS A 236 -4.10 11.87 11.90
N TYR A 237 -3.30 12.28 10.92
CA TYR A 237 -3.42 11.85 9.53
C TYR A 237 -2.21 11.04 9.11
N ILE A 238 -2.42 10.13 8.17
CA ILE A 238 -1.36 9.51 7.39
C ILE A 238 -1.35 10.16 6.00
N SER A 239 -0.22 10.69 5.57
CA SER A 239 0.08 10.97 4.17
C SER A 239 0.93 9.83 3.63
N LEU A 240 0.41 9.06 2.68
CA LEU A 240 1.10 7.97 2.01
C LEU A 240 1.28 8.33 0.55
N VAL A 241 2.52 8.34 0.05
CA VAL A 241 2.79 8.49 -1.37
C VAL A 241 3.17 7.14 -1.96
N LEU A 242 2.52 6.76 -3.05
CA LEU A 242 2.91 5.59 -3.86
C LEU A 242 3.08 6.03 -5.31
N PHE A 243 4.25 5.79 -5.89
CA PHE A 243 4.58 6.16 -7.28
C PHE A 243 4.21 7.63 -7.61
N GLY A 244 4.51 8.53 -6.68
CA GLY A 244 4.28 9.97 -6.81
C GLY A 244 2.85 10.46 -6.68
N GLU A 245 1.90 9.58 -6.35
CA GLU A 245 0.55 9.98 -5.93
C GLU A 245 0.43 9.88 -4.42
N GLU A 246 -0.01 10.98 -3.80
CA GLU A 246 -0.29 11.05 -2.37
C GLU A 246 -1.73 10.64 -2.07
N PHE A 247 -1.89 9.91 -0.98
CA PHE A 247 -3.13 9.46 -0.37
C PHE A 247 -3.15 9.90 1.09
N VAL A 248 -4.07 10.78 1.45
CA VAL A 248 -4.18 11.27 2.84
C VAL A 248 -5.47 10.78 3.47
N LEU A 249 -5.37 10.25 4.68
CA LEU A 249 -6.49 9.74 5.46
C LEU A 249 -6.39 10.19 6.92
N ASN A 250 -7.51 10.66 7.48
CA ASN A 250 -7.64 10.94 8.92
C ASN A 250 -7.77 9.62 9.68
N MET A 251 -6.90 9.33 10.63
CA MET A 251 -6.94 8.07 11.37
C MET A 251 -7.91 8.09 12.56
N GLY A 252 -8.37 9.27 12.98
CA GLY A 252 -9.27 9.46 14.11
C GLY A 252 -10.75 9.58 13.73
N SER A 253 -11.07 9.92 12.48
CA SER A 253 -12.46 10.01 12.00
C SER A 253 -12.59 9.74 10.49
N PRO A 254 -13.79 9.38 9.99
CA PRO A 254 -13.99 9.01 8.58
C PRO A 254 -13.96 10.19 7.59
N GLY A 255 -14.08 11.41 8.09
CA GLY A 255 -14.14 12.64 7.30
C GLY A 255 -12.79 13.32 7.09
N LEU A 256 -12.73 14.19 6.08
CA LEU A 256 -11.55 14.98 5.73
C LEU A 256 -11.83 16.49 5.66
N ASP A 257 -13.00 16.95 6.14
CA ASP A 257 -13.39 18.37 6.02
C ASP A 257 -12.34 19.30 6.66
N ASP A 258 -11.87 18.97 7.87
CA ASP A 258 -10.82 19.73 8.57
C ASP A 258 -9.48 19.73 7.80
N PHE A 259 -9.18 18.63 7.10
CA PHE A 259 -7.98 18.53 6.29
C PHE A 259 -8.07 19.38 5.02
N GLU A 260 -9.23 19.43 4.38
CA GLU A 260 -9.43 20.21 3.17
C GLU A 260 -9.35 21.71 3.46
N VAL A 261 -9.97 22.17 4.54
CA VAL A 261 -9.86 23.55 5.04
C VAL A 261 -8.39 23.91 5.29
N TRP A 262 -7.65 23.02 5.97
CA TRP A 262 -6.22 23.19 6.20
C TRP A 262 -5.43 23.27 4.89
N ARG A 263 -5.72 22.39 3.93
CA ARG A 263 -5.01 22.30 2.66
C ARG A 263 -5.23 23.53 1.78
N THR A 264 -6.41 24.15 1.81
CA THR A 264 -6.70 25.36 1.03
C THR A 264 -6.18 26.63 1.70
N GLY A 265 -5.83 26.56 2.98
CA GLY A 265 -5.37 27.73 3.74
C GLY A 265 -6.52 28.68 4.09
N ASP A 266 -7.76 28.21 4.01
CA ASP A 266 -8.91 28.96 4.50
C ASP A 266 -8.89 28.85 6.03
N GLU A 267 -8.51 29.93 6.72
CA GLU A 267 -8.64 30.02 8.16
C GLU A 267 -10.14 29.94 8.54
N VAL A 268 -10.47 29.12 9.53
CA VAL A 268 -11.78 29.17 10.23
C VAL A 268 -11.81 30.35 11.18
#